data_AF-A0A2E5XJS7-F1
#
_entry.id   AF-A0A2E5XJS7-F1
#
_cell.length_a   1.000
_cell.length_b   1.000
_cell.length_c   1.000
_cell.angle_alpha   90.00
_cell.angle_beta   90.00
_cell.angle_gamma   90.00
#
_symmetry.space_group_name_H-M   'P 1'
#
loop_
_entity.id
_entity.type
_entity.pdbx_description
1 polymer ?
#
loop_
_entity_poly.entity_id
_entity_poly.type
_entity_poly.pdbx_seq_one_letter_code
_entity_poly.pdbx_strand_id
1 'polypeptide(L)'
;MKTFPLFQYRADKIPPRLLINEDLSRFSKEVALDHSLNIWFCNRSGPQNVLGGIYGAQKINTSKINKKISAQIMGSLEYINHLTGLKIQTVYKKNDADIRIYLDQKIDLGLGAQYVGLTVLNEEESNWEIFISRKKIKNKNHKIYTILHEIGHTLGLEHPHDDQDNDFYLSTTVKYSAAPHQTIMSYREPANNKAFPNKYTANDLKAMETIWGSSPHSKKLAIDKLVQKPIRPKILGSKKLGFPVKATSDIIINGKGAPDSELNVYFQNKFYQTANSNTDGTWMITFDKKFLNKQNKSLGSHLKIEQIDSFGNVINANPIFVDLI
;
A
#
# COMPACT_ATOMS: atom_id res chain seq x y z
N MET A 1 10.51 -19.52 -33.60
CA MET A 1 10.18 -19.12 -32.21
C MET A 1 10.70 -17.70 -32.00
N LYS A 2 9.81 -16.71 -31.89
CA LYS A 2 10.21 -15.33 -31.58
C LYS A 2 10.46 -15.25 -30.08
N THR A 3 11.72 -15.05 -29.70
CA THR A 3 12.13 -14.73 -28.34
C THR A 3 11.64 -13.33 -28.00
N PHE A 4 10.77 -13.22 -27.00
CA PHE A 4 10.38 -11.93 -26.43
C PHE A 4 11.57 -11.34 -25.67
N PRO A 5 11.85 -10.02 -25.78
CA PRO A 5 12.90 -9.40 -25.00
C PRO A 5 12.53 -9.48 -23.52
N LEU A 6 13.51 -9.87 -22.68
CA LEU A 6 13.48 -9.62 -21.25
C LEU A 6 13.49 -8.10 -21.05
N PHE A 7 12.31 -7.48 -21.07
CA PHE A 7 12.13 -6.14 -20.55
C PHE A 7 12.38 -6.20 -19.04
N GLN A 8 13.50 -5.62 -18.59
CA GLN A 8 13.61 -5.09 -17.23
C GLN A 8 12.59 -3.96 -17.10
N TYR A 9 11.32 -4.31 -16.89
CA TYR A 9 10.29 -3.35 -16.51
C TYR A 9 10.71 -2.72 -15.18
N ARG A 10 10.69 -1.39 -15.11
CA ARG A 10 10.69 -0.66 -13.83
C ARG A 10 9.39 -1.03 -13.13
N ALA A 11 9.43 -2.13 -12.37
CA ALA A 11 8.27 -2.89 -11.90
C ALA A 11 7.38 -2.17 -10.87
N ASP A 12 7.52 -0.86 -10.67
CA ASP A 12 6.90 -0.18 -9.53
C ASP A 12 5.87 0.89 -9.94
N LYS A 13 5.75 1.25 -11.23
CA LYS A 13 4.83 2.29 -11.70
C LYS A 13 3.71 1.72 -12.56
N ILE A 14 2.48 1.81 -12.06
CA ILE A 14 1.24 1.49 -12.78
C ILE A 14 0.63 2.82 -13.25
N PRO A 15 0.35 3.02 -14.56
CA PRO A 15 -0.40 4.18 -15.02
C PRO A 15 -1.73 4.32 -14.28
N PRO A 16 -2.08 5.50 -13.72
CA PRO A 16 -3.29 5.70 -12.94
C PRO A 16 -4.56 5.18 -13.60
N ARG A 17 -4.72 5.41 -14.91
CA ARG A 17 -5.89 4.95 -15.68
C ARG A 17 -6.14 3.44 -15.56
N LEU A 18 -5.09 2.62 -15.42
CA LEU A 18 -5.21 1.14 -15.30
C LEU A 18 -5.61 0.67 -13.88
N LEU A 19 -6.04 1.60 -13.04
CA LEU A 19 -6.49 1.37 -11.67
C LEU A 19 -7.77 2.17 -11.38
N ILE A 20 -8.36 2.86 -12.37
CA ILE A 20 -9.47 3.79 -12.17
C ILE A 20 -10.65 3.28 -12.97
N ASN A 21 -11.69 2.88 -12.26
CA ASN A 21 -12.97 2.64 -12.90
C ASN A 21 -13.76 3.96 -12.98
N GLU A 22 -14.10 4.39 -14.19
CA GLU A 22 -14.82 5.65 -14.41
C GLU A 22 -16.25 5.63 -13.85
N ASP A 23 -16.93 4.48 -13.85
CA ASP A 23 -18.29 4.37 -13.29
C ASP A 23 -18.26 4.41 -11.76
N LEU A 24 -17.34 3.67 -11.12
CA LEU A 24 -17.15 3.76 -9.66
C LEU A 24 -16.74 5.18 -9.25
N SER A 25 -15.85 5.81 -10.02
CA SER A 25 -15.39 7.18 -9.78
C SER A 25 -16.52 8.20 -9.87
N ARG A 26 -17.39 8.07 -10.88
CA ARG A 26 -18.57 8.92 -11.06
C ARG A 26 -19.52 8.79 -9.88
N PHE A 27 -19.93 7.57 -9.55
CA PHE A 27 -20.85 7.33 -8.43
C PHE A 27 -20.25 7.81 -7.10
N SER A 28 -18.96 7.58 -6.87
CA SER A 28 -18.29 8.05 -5.65
C SER A 28 -18.33 9.58 -5.51
N LYS A 29 -18.21 10.32 -6.61
CA LYS A 29 -18.34 11.79 -6.61
C LYS A 29 -19.77 12.25 -6.38
N GLU A 30 -20.76 11.51 -6.85
CA GLU A 30 -22.19 11.77 -6.59
C GLU A 30 -22.55 11.52 -5.13
N VAL A 31 -21.95 10.50 -4.50
CA VAL A 31 -22.09 10.27 -3.06
C VAL A 31 -21.39 11.38 -2.26
N ALA A 32 -20.21 11.81 -2.69
CA ALA A 32 -19.39 12.82 -2.01
C ALA A 32 -19.60 14.25 -2.55
N LEU A 33 -20.84 14.66 -2.86
CA LEU A 33 -21.13 15.98 -3.43
C LEU A 33 -20.69 17.15 -2.53
N ASP A 34 -20.69 16.94 -1.22
CA ASP A 34 -20.21 17.91 -0.22
C ASP A 34 -18.68 17.85 -0.01
N HIS A 35 -17.98 17.13 -0.89
CA HIS A 35 -16.54 16.86 -0.82
C HIS A 35 -16.13 16.17 0.50
N SER A 36 -17.04 15.38 1.09
CA SER A 36 -16.80 14.55 2.26
C SER A 36 -17.24 13.11 2.01
N LEU A 37 -16.62 12.17 2.73
CA LEU A 37 -17.05 10.78 2.79
C LEU A 37 -17.15 10.35 4.25
N ASN A 38 -18.37 10.01 4.66
CA ASN A 38 -18.74 9.61 6.00
C ASN A 38 -18.76 8.08 6.09
N ILE A 39 -17.83 7.53 6.88
CA ILE A 39 -17.69 6.08 7.04
C ILE A 39 -18.33 5.65 8.37
N TRP A 40 -19.26 4.71 8.29
CA TRP A 40 -19.79 4.00 9.44
C TRP A 40 -19.25 2.58 9.51
N PHE A 41 -18.56 2.29 10.61
CA PHE A 41 -18.13 0.94 10.95
C PHE A 41 -19.21 0.25 11.78
N CYS A 42 -19.74 -0.88 11.31
CA CYS A 42 -20.76 -1.62 12.04
C CYS A 42 -20.28 -1.93 13.47
N ASN A 43 -21.02 -1.39 14.43
CA ASN A 43 -20.67 -1.45 15.85
C ASN A 43 -21.52 -2.45 16.64
N ARG A 44 -22.35 -3.25 15.94
CA ARG A 44 -23.25 -4.26 16.48
C ARG A 44 -22.81 -5.66 16.07
N SER A 45 -23.14 -6.65 16.89
CA SER A 45 -22.99 -8.06 16.57
C SER A 45 -24.37 -8.68 16.43
N GLY A 46 -24.50 -9.71 15.60
CA GLY A 46 -25.75 -10.39 15.33
C GLY A 46 -26.41 -9.96 14.02
N PRO A 47 -27.69 -10.35 13.82
CA PRO A 47 -28.41 -10.10 12.57
C PRO A 47 -28.55 -8.62 12.26
N GLN A 48 -28.23 -8.19 11.03
CA GLN A 48 -28.41 -6.82 10.53
C GLN A 48 -29.06 -6.85 9.15
N ASN A 49 -29.97 -5.90 8.89
CA ASN A 49 -30.54 -5.70 7.56
C ASN A 49 -29.60 -4.79 6.74
N VAL A 50 -29.35 -5.20 5.51
CA VAL A 50 -28.49 -4.50 4.55
C VAL A 50 -29.24 -4.31 3.24
N LEU A 51 -28.85 -3.31 2.47
CA LEU A 51 -29.49 -2.97 1.19
C LEU A 51 -29.03 -3.93 0.08
N GLY A 52 -27.75 -4.30 0.09
CA GLY A 52 -27.20 -5.33 -0.79
C GLY A 52 -27.08 -4.95 -2.28
N GLY A 53 -27.39 -3.71 -2.65
CA GLY A 53 -27.29 -3.21 -4.02
C GLY A 53 -28.01 -4.09 -5.03
N ILE A 54 -27.34 -4.41 -6.13
CA ILE A 54 -27.84 -5.28 -7.20
C ILE A 54 -28.20 -6.70 -6.74
N TYR A 55 -27.71 -7.14 -5.59
CA TYR A 55 -28.01 -8.47 -5.03
C TYR A 55 -29.26 -8.47 -4.13
N GLY A 56 -29.82 -7.28 -3.87
CA GLY A 56 -31.04 -7.10 -3.10
C GLY A 56 -30.84 -7.15 -1.59
N ALA A 57 -31.85 -6.63 -0.90
CA ALA A 57 -31.83 -6.51 0.55
C ALA A 57 -31.85 -7.89 1.23
N GLN A 58 -31.02 -8.04 2.24
CA GLN A 58 -30.91 -9.30 2.98
C GLN A 58 -30.51 -9.09 4.43
N LYS A 59 -30.61 -10.17 5.21
CA LYS A 59 -30.22 -10.19 6.63
C LYS A 59 -28.92 -10.96 6.78
N ILE A 60 -27.88 -10.26 7.20
CA ILE A 60 -26.53 -10.82 7.41
C ILE A 60 -26.21 -10.96 8.90
N ASN A 61 -25.18 -11.74 9.25
CA ASN A 61 -24.80 -11.97 10.65
C ASN A 61 -23.45 -11.33 10.99
N THR A 62 -23.52 -10.14 11.56
CA THR A 62 -22.36 -9.26 11.74
C THR A 62 -21.60 -9.50 13.04
N SER A 63 -20.35 -9.06 13.07
CA SER A 63 -19.64 -8.78 14.32
C SER A 63 -19.19 -7.32 14.37
N LYS A 64 -19.14 -6.76 15.56
CA LYS A 64 -18.58 -5.43 15.81
C LYS A 64 -17.16 -5.29 15.27
N ILE A 65 -16.91 -4.21 14.52
CA ILE A 65 -15.56 -3.80 14.12
C ILE A 65 -14.83 -3.20 15.33
N ASN A 66 -13.62 -3.69 15.58
CA ASN A 66 -12.80 -3.22 16.71
C ASN A 66 -12.31 -1.78 16.46
N LYS A 67 -12.44 -0.90 17.46
CA LYS A 67 -12.00 0.50 17.38
C LYS A 67 -10.53 0.67 16.94
N LYS A 68 -9.63 -0.22 17.38
CA LYS A 68 -8.21 -0.21 16.95
C LYS A 68 -8.07 -0.51 15.46
N ILE A 69 -8.91 -1.38 14.90
CA ILE A 69 -8.90 -1.69 13.46
C ILE A 69 -9.45 -0.50 12.68
N SER A 70 -10.58 0.07 13.10
CA SER A 70 -11.13 1.29 12.49
C SER A 70 -10.12 2.43 12.52
N ALA A 71 -9.44 2.66 13.65
CA ALA A 71 -8.41 3.70 13.75
C ALA A 71 -7.23 3.47 12.79
N GLN A 72 -6.79 2.21 12.61
CA GLN A 72 -5.73 1.90 11.64
C GLN A 72 -6.16 2.15 10.20
N ILE A 73 -7.42 1.82 9.85
CA ILE A 73 -7.99 2.10 8.54
C ILE A 73 -8.07 3.62 8.31
N MET A 74 -8.62 4.36 9.28
CA MET A 74 -8.70 5.82 9.19
C MET A 74 -7.34 6.49 9.08
N GLY A 75 -6.30 5.97 9.76
CA GLY A 75 -4.93 6.47 9.60
C GLY A 75 -4.35 6.25 8.20
N SER A 76 -4.82 5.24 7.44
CA SER A 76 -4.48 5.10 6.02
C SER A 76 -5.26 6.09 5.15
N LEU A 77 -6.53 6.36 5.49
CA LEU A 77 -7.40 7.28 4.74
C LEU A 77 -7.06 8.76 4.96
N GLU A 78 -6.44 9.10 6.08
CA GLU A 78 -5.96 10.46 6.36
C GLU A 78 -4.96 10.96 5.32
N TYR A 79 -4.14 10.08 4.75
CA TYR A 79 -3.25 10.44 3.64
C TYR A 79 -4.01 10.87 2.39
N ILE A 80 -5.14 10.24 2.10
CA ILE A 80 -5.99 10.59 0.95
C ILE A 80 -6.63 11.95 1.20
N ASN A 81 -7.17 12.17 2.40
CA ASN A 81 -7.72 13.48 2.78
C ASN A 81 -6.67 14.60 2.59
N HIS A 82 -5.45 14.37 3.05
CA HIS A 82 -4.35 15.31 2.87
C HIS A 82 -3.94 15.53 1.41
N LEU A 83 -3.94 14.46 0.61
CA LEU A 83 -3.56 14.50 -0.80
C LEU A 83 -4.61 15.22 -1.64
N THR A 84 -5.88 14.88 -1.48
CA THR A 84 -6.94 15.28 -2.41
C THR A 84 -7.79 16.43 -1.88
N GLY A 85 -7.84 16.61 -0.56
CA GLY A 85 -8.76 17.55 0.10
C GLY A 85 -10.12 16.93 0.43
N LEU A 86 -10.36 15.67 0.01
CA LEU A 86 -11.58 14.93 0.30
C LEU A 86 -11.68 14.64 1.80
N LYS A 87 -12.70 15.16 2.45
CA LYS A 87 -12.85 15.01 3.90
C LYS A 87 -13.40 13.62 4.25
N ILE A 88 -12.51 12.66 4.47
CA ILE A 88 -12.89 11.32 4.92
C ILE A 88 -12.96 11.27 6.45
N GLN A 89 -14.13 10.96 7.00
CA GLN A 89 -14.37 10.98 8.44
C GLN A 89 -15.27 9.83 8.90
N THR A 90 -15.31 9.56 10.20
CA THR A 90 -16.20 8.54 10.76
C THR A 90 -17.46 9.15 11.34
N VAL A 91 -18.58 8.45 11.18
CA VAL A 91 -19.87 8.80 11.78
C VAL A 91 -20.38 7.68 12.70
N TYR A 92 -21.24 8.06 13.65
CA TYR A 92 -21.76 7.12 14.66
C TYR A 92 -23.02 6.38 14.21
N LYS A 93 -23.88 7.04 13.42
CA LYS A 93 -25.13 6.45 12.93
C LYS A 93 -24.94 5.93 11.51
N LYS A 94 -25.55 4.77 11.24
CA LYS A 94 -25.54 4.14 9.91
C LYS A 94 -26.13 5.04 8.83
N ASN A 95 -27.17 5.82 9.16
CA ASN A 95 -27.89 6.63 8.18
C ASN A 95 -27.17 7.96 7.85
N ASP A 96 -26.15 8.33 8.63
CA ASP A 96 -25.33 9.51 8.35
C ASP A 96 -24.13 9.15 7.45
N ALA A 97 -24.08 7.91 6.94
CA ALA A 97 -22.90 7.33 6.32
C ALA A 97 -23.08 7.10 4.83
N ASP A 98 -22.06 7.55 4.10
CA ASP A 98 -21.84 7.36 2.66
C ASP A 98 -21.26 5.97 2.39
N ILE A 99 -20.47 5.44 3.32
CA ILE A 99 -19.88 4.10 3.27
C ILE A 99 -20.20 3.35 4.55
N ARG A 100 -20.83 2.18 4.43
CA ARG A 100 -21.24 1.33 5.55
C ARG A 100 -20.47 0.01 5.52
N ILE A 101 -19.67 -0.27 6.56
CA ILE A 101 -18.76 -1.41 6.58
C ILE A 101 -19.23 -2.48 7.57
N TYR A 102 -19.37 -3.71 7.09
CA TYR A 102 -19.85 -4.86 7.86
C TYR A 102 -18.81 -6.00 7.87
N LEU A 103 -18.58 -6.60 9.05
CA LEU A 103 -17.90 -7.89 9.17
C LEU A 103 -18.92 -9.01 9.23
N ASP A 104 -19.22 -9.61 8.10
CA ASP A 104 -20.20 -10.69 7.99
C ASP A 104 -19.60 -12.05 8.39
N GLN A 105 -20.43 -12.99 8.84
CA GLN A 105 -20.02 -14.37 9.10
C GLN A 105 -19.54 -15.05 7.81
N LYS A 106 -20.26 -14.88 6.70
CA LYS A 106 -19.91 -15.30 5.35
C LYS A 106 -20.65 -14.39 4.36
N ILE A 107 -20.02 -14.06 3.25
CA ILE A 107 -20.73 -13.42 2.14
C ILE A 107 -21.34 -14.55 1.31
N ASP A 108 -22.67 -14.56 1.20
CA ASP A 108 -23.43 -15.58 0.48
C ASP A 108 -24.42 -14.90 -0.46
N LEU A 109 -24.15 -14.98 -1.76
CA LEU A 109 -24.99 -14.39 -2.81
C LEU A 109 -25.86 -15.45 -3.51
N GLY A 110 -25.86 -16.71 -3.03
CA GLY A 110 -26.56 -17.81 -3.70
C GLY A 110 -25.90 -18.30 -5.00
N LEU A 111 -24.75 -17.73 -5.39
CA LEU A 111 -24.05 -18.03 -6.66
C LEU A 111 -22.98 -19.13 -6.53
N GLY A 112 -22.82 -19.75 -5.35
CA GLY A 112 -21.80 -20.77 -5.09
C GLY A 112 -20.35 -20.26 -5.00
N ALA A 113 -20.09 -19.01 -5.39
CA ALA A 113 -18.80 -18.34 -5.25
C ALA A 113 -18.46 -18.00 -3.79
N GLN A 114 -17.17 -17.94 -3.48
CA GLN A 114 -16.67 -17.59 -2.14
C GLN A 114 -15.96 -16.25 -2.16
N TYR A 115 -16.48 -15.29 -1.41
CA TYR A 115 -15.95 -13.92 -1.36
C TYR A 115 -15.21 -13.65 -0.04
N VAL A 116 -14.12 -12.89 -0.14
CA VAL A 116 -13.35 -12.40 1.02
C VAL A 116 -13.85 -11.01 1.42
N GLY A 117 -13.98 -10.13 0.44
CA GLY A 117 -14.63 -8.82 0.52
C GLY A 117 -15.62 -8.65 -0.64
N LEU A 118 -16.54 -7.71 -0.48
CA LEU A 118 -17.50 -7.29 -1.51
C LEU A 118 -17.89 -5.84 -1.25
N THR A 119 -17.77 -5.01 -2.27
CA THR A 119 -18.28 -3.64 -2.29
C THR A 119 -19.50 -3.58 -3.19
N VAL A 120 -20.59 -2.97 -2.71
CA VAL A 120 -21.81 -2.76 -3.50
C VAL A 120 -22.23 -1.30 -3.40
N LEU A 121 -22.71 -0.76 -4.51
CA LEU A 121 -23.36 0.54 -4.58
C LEU A 121 -24.87 0.39 -4.41
N ASN A 122 -25.50 1.39 -3.79
CA ASN A 122 -26.95 1.52 -3.65
C ASN A 122 -27.37 2.86 -4.25
N GLU A 123 -27.86 2.86 -5.49
CA GLU A 123 -28.19 4.09 -6.21
C GLU A 123 -29.32 4.87 -5.54
N GLU A 124 -30.42 4.19 -5.18
CA GLU A 124 -31.59 4.80 -4.56
C GLU A 124 -31.27 5.52 -3.23
N GLU A 125 -30.30 4.99 -2.50
CA GLU A 125 -29.89 5.48 -1.18
C GLU A 125 -28.56 6.26 -1.22
N SER A 126 -28.01 6.46 -2.43
CA SER A 126 -26.75 7.17 -2.69
C SER A 126 -25.64 6.82 -1.70
N ASN A 127 -25.37 5.52 -1.50
CA ASN A 127 -24.33 5.06 -0.59
C ASN A 127 -23.67 3.75 -1.05
N TRP A 128 -22.58 3.41 -0.37
CA TRP A 128 -21.86 2.15 -0.51
C TRP A 128 -22.07 1.24 0.71
N GLU A 129 -22.18 -0.06 0.47
CA GLU A 129 -22.04 -1.09 1.50
C GLU A 129 -20.83 -2.00 1.21
N ILE A 130 -20.01 -2.21 2.24
CA ILE A 130 -18.83 -3.07 2.19
C ILE A 130 -19.06 -4.26 3.12
N PHE A 131 -18.86 -5.47 2.61
CA PHE A 131 -18.96 -6.72 3.36
C PHE A 131 -17.61 -7.42 3.40
N ILE A 132 -17.20 -7.86 4.59
CA ILE A 132 -15.96 -8.62 4.78
C ILE A 132 -16.27 -9.95 5.46
N SER A 133 -15.88 -11.05 4.81
CA SER A 133 -16.13 -12.41 5.28
C SER A 133 -15.20 -12.83 6.41
N ARG A 134 -15.70 -12.90 7.64
CA ARG A 134 -14.92 -13.34 8.81
C ARG A 134 -14.35 -14.75 8.67
N LYS A 135 -15.02 -15.65 7.94
CA LYS A 135 -14.56 -17.02 7.69
C LYS A 135 -13.36 -17.10 6.75
N LYS A 136 -13.07 -16.05 5.97
CA LYS A 136 -12.00 -16.03 4.96
C LYS A 136 -10.79 -15.18 5.34
N ILE A 137 -10.95 -14.30 6.33
CA ILE A 137 -9.83 -13.52 6.85
C ILE A 137 -8.83 -14.42 7.59
N LYS A 138 -7.57 -14.37 7.14
CA LYS A 138 -6.47 -15.19 7.67
C LYS A 138 -5.90 -14.62 8.97
N ASN A 139 -5.73 -13.30 9.03
CA ASN A 139 -5.11 -12.61 10.16
C ASN A 139 -5.50 -11.11 10.16
N LYS A 140 -4.98 -10.36 11.13
CA LYS A 140 -5.25 -8.92 11.28
C LYS A 140 -4.84 -8.10 10.05
N ASN A 141 -3.67 -8.36 9.47
CA ASN A 141 -3.18 -7.58 8.32
C ASN A 141 -3.99 -7.88 7.07
N HIS A 142 -4.33 -9.14 6.82
CA HIS A 142 -5.25 -9.51 5.75
C HIS A 142 -6.61 -8.80 5.92
N LYS A 143 -7.13 -8.69 7.15
CA LYS A 143 -8.38 -7.94 7.42
C LYS A 143 -8.28 -6.46 7.04
N ILE A 144 -7.20 -5.79 7.46
CA ILE A 144 -7.01 -4.37 7.17
C ILE A 144 -6.83 -4.16 5.66
N TYR A 145 -6.04 -5.02 5.01
CA TYR A 145 -5.86 -5.03 3.57
C TYR A 145 -7.19 -5.17 2.83
N THR A 146 -8.00 -6.18 3.16
CA THR A 146 -9.30 -6.37 2.52
C THR A 146 -10.21 -5.17 2.74
N ILE A 147 -10.28 -4.60 3.95
CA ILE A 147 -11.13 -3.42 4.17
C ILE A 147 -10.64 -2.21 3.35
N LEU A 148 -9.34 -1.96 3.31
CA LEU A 148 -8.79 -0.87 2.49
C LEU A 148 -9.02 -1.10 1.00
N HIS A 149 -8.92 -2.35 0.55
CA HIS A 149 -9.19 -2.75 -0.83
C HIS A 149 -10.63 -2.42 -1.21
N GLU A 150 -11.60 -2.84 -0.40
CA GLU A 150 -13.02 -2.53 -0.62
C GLU A 150 -13.30 -1.02 -0.55
N ILE A 151 -12.66 -0.29 0.36
CA ILE A 151 -12.76 1.18 0.37
C ILE A 151 -12.13 1.78 -0.89
N GLY A 152 -11.10 1.16 -1.47
CA GLY A 152 -10.53 1.54 -2.76
C GLY A 152 -11.58 1.61 -3.87
N HIS A 153 -12.47 0.61 -3.94
CA HIS A 153 -13.60 0.63 -4.89
C HIS A 153 -14.54 1.82 -4.64
N THR A 154 -14.86 2.13 -3.38
CA THR A 154 -15.69 3.30 -3.02
C THR A 154 -15.01 4.66 -3.27
N LEU A 155 -13.72 4.65 -3.64
CA LEU A 155 -12.96 5.83 -4.02
C LEU A 155 -12.70 5.88 -5.53
N GLY A 156 -13.26 4.92 -6.29
CA GLY A 156 -13.17 4.83 -7.75
C GLY A 156 -12.06 3.90 -8.28
N LEU A 157 -11.36 3.16 -7.41
CA LEU A 157 -10.31 2.24 -7.86
C LEU A 157 -10.86 0.90 -8.33
N GLU A 158 -10.11 0.24 -9.20
CA GLU A 158 -10.45 -1.09 -9.73
C GLU A 158 -9.29 -2.07 -9.65
N HIS A 159 -9.55 -3.32 -10.01
CA HIS A 159 -8.49 -4.32 -10.00
C HIS A 159 -7.57 -4.17 -11.21
N PRO A 160 -6.24 -4.30 -11.04
CA PRO A 160 -5.26 -4.20 -12.12
C PRO A 160 -5.33 -5.34 -13.15
N HIS A 161 -6.24 -6.30 -12.98
CA HIS A 161 -6.42 -7.46 -13.85
C HIS A 161 -7.83 -7.53 -14.43
N ASP A 162 -8.73 -6.64 -14.00
CA ASP A 162 -10.06 -6.55 -14.58
C ASP A 162 -9.91 -5.93 -15.98
N ASP A 163 -10.67 -6.42 -16.96
CA ASP A 163 -10.70 -5.93 -18.34
C ASP A 163 -12.10 -5.49 -18.78
N GLN A 164 -13.03 -5.33 -17.83
CA GLN A 164 -14.41 -4.92 -18.11
C GLN A 164 -14.53 -3.59 -18.84
N ASP A 165 -13.58 -2.67 -18.67
CA ASP A 165 -13.53 -1.37 -19.35
C ASP A 165 -12.55 -1.36 -20.56
N ASN A 166 -12.01 -2.54 -20.91
CA ASN A 166 -10.98 -2.77 -21.93
C ASN A 166 -9.57 -2.26 -21.58
N ASP A 167 -9.25 -2.04 -20.32
CA ASP A 167 -7.88 -1.83 -19.87
C ASP A 167 -7.47 -2.87 -18.81
N PHE A 168 -6.16 -3.09 -18.63
CA PHE A 168 -5.62 -3.92 -17.54
C PHE A 168 -4.10 -3.72 -17.43
N TYR A 169 -3.54 -4.01 -16.26
CA TYR A 169 -2.10 -3.99 -16.03
C TYR A 169 -1.47 -5.38 -16.21
N LEU A 170 -0.62 -5.51 -17.23
CA LEU A 170 0.17 -6.69 -17.63
C LEU A 170 -0.64 -7.91 -18.09
N SER A 171 -1.66 -8.33 -17.34
CA SER A 171 -2.43 -9.55 -17.62
C SER A 171 -3.75 -9.58 -16.87
N THR A 172 -4.80 -10.08 -17.52
CA THR A 172 -6.10 -10.37 -16.91
C THR A 172 -6.08 -11.60 -15.99
N THR A 173 -5.08 -12.47 -16.15
CA THR A 173 -4.81 -13.53 -15.17
C THR A 173 -4.16 -12.95 -13.91
N VAL A 174 -4.87 -13.01 -12.77
CA VAL A 174 -4.45 -12.51 -11.45
C VAL A 174 -2.98 -12.79 -11.13
N LYS A 175 -2.50 -14.03 -11.33
CA LYS A 175 -1.12 -14.44 -10.99
C LYS A 175 -0.03 -13.61 -11.68
N TYR A 176 -0.33 -13.05 -12.86
CA TYR A 176 0.61 -12.30 -13.68
C TYR A 176 0.31 -10.78 -13.72
N SER A 177 -0.70 -10.32 -12.99
CA SER A 177 -1.01 -8.90 -12.80
C SER A 177 -0.19 -8.30 -11.64
N ALA A 178 -0.54 -7.09 -11.19
CA ALA A 178 0.14 -6.41 -10.09
C ALA A 178 0.04 -7.20 -8.77
N ALA A 179 1.10 -7.13 -7.96
CA ALA A 179 1.20 -7.69 -6.62
C ALA A 179 0.72 -6.68 -5.55
N PRO A 180 0.42 -7.14 -4.31
CA PRO A 180 -0.09 -6.26 -3.24
C PRO A 180 0.82 -5.07 -2.91
N HIS A 181 2.14 -5.22 -3.03
CA HIS A 181 3.07 -4.12 -2.76
C HIS A 181 3.06 -3.03 -3.86
N GLN A 182 2.49 -3.32 -5.03
CA GLN A 182 2.36 -2.36 -6.13
C GLN A 182 1.03 -1.61 -6.02
N THR A 183 -0.05 -2.27 -5.62
CA THR A 183 -1.39 -1.68 -5.41
C THR A 183 -2.16 -2.55 -4.42
N ILE A 184 -2.94 -1.94 -3.53
CA ILE A 184 -3.83 -2.70 -2.65
C ILE A 184 -4.99 -3.35 -3.42
N MET A 185 -5.24 -2.95 -4.66
CA MET A 185 -6.27 -3.51 -5.53
C MET A 185 -5.89 -4.87 -6.13
N SER A 186 -4.68 -5.37 -5.82
CA SER A 186 -4.22 -6.68 -6.27
C SER A 186 -4.94 -7.85 -5.58
N TYR A 187 -5.31 -8.87 -6.37
CA TYR A 187 -5.78 -10.17 -5.87
C TYR A 187 -4.68 -11.21 -5.63
N ARG A 188 -3.42 -10.89 -5.96
CA ARG A 188 -2.30 -11.80 -5.70
C ARG A 188 -2.03 -11.91 -4.19
N GLU A 189 -1.57 -13.07 -3.77
CA GLU A 189 -0.98 -13.22 -2.44
C GLU A 189 0.39 -12.52 -2.39
N PRO A 190 0.78 -11.94 -1.24
CA PRO A 190 2.13 -11.42 -1.05
C PRO A 190 3.19 -12.51 -1.29
N ALA A 191 4.22 -12.19 -2.07
CA ALA A 191 5.32 -13.12 -2.32
C ALA A 191 6.15 -13.38 -1.04
N ASN A 192 6.79 -14.55 -0.96
CA ASN A 192 7.80 -14.89 0.05
C ASN A 192 7.36 -14.68 1.51
N ASN A 193 6.12 -15.03 1.85
CA ASN A 193 5.54 -14.86 3.19
C ASN A 193 5.53 -13.40 3.70
N LYS A 194 5.61 -12.41 2.79
CA LYS A 194 5.47 -11.00 3.16
C LYS A 194 4.08 -10.76 3.76
N ALA A 195 3.98 -9.79 4.65
CA ALA A 195 2.69 -9.35 5.16
C ALA A 195 1.89 -8.63 4.07
N PHE A 196 0.56 -8.74 4.14
CA PHE A 196 -0.32 -7.86 3.38
C PHE A 196 -0.06 -6.39 3.79
N PRO A 197 0.01 -5.46 2.83
CA PRO A 197 0.06 -4.03 3.11
C PRO A 197 -1.12 -3.59 3.96
N ASN A 198 -0.92 -2.54 4.75
CA ASN A 198 -1.95 -1.95 5.60
C ASN A 198 -2.15 -0.46 5.32
N LYS A 199 -1.68 0.00 4.16
CA LYS A 199 -1.79 1.36 3.63
C LYS A 199 -1.93 1.30 2.11
N TYR A 200 -2.55 2.32 1.52
CA TYR A 200 -2.52 2.56 0.07
C TYR A 200 -1.09 2.76 -0.43
N THR A 201 -0.76 2.18 -1.58
CA THR A 201 0.55 2.34 -2.22
C THR A 201 0.64 3.65 -2.99
N ALA A 202 1.83 4.00 -3.44
CA ALA A 202 2.03 5.15 -4.33
C ALA A 202 1.17 5.08 -5.62
N ASN A 203 0.96 3.89 -6.20
CA ASN A 203 0.13 3.76 -7.40
C ASN A 203 -1.35 4.01 -7.07
N ASP A 204 -1.84 3.50 -5.94
CA ASP A 204 -3.21 3.76 -5.47
C ASP A 204 -3.44 5.25 -5.23
N LEU A 205 -2.51 5.91 -4.54
CA LEU A 205 -2.60 7.33 -4.23
C LEU A 205 -2.55 8.20 -5.48
N LYS A 206 -1.76 7.82 -6.50
CA LYS A 206 -1.71 8.57 -7.76
C LYS A 206 -3.02 8.43 -8.55
N ALA A 207 -3.65 7.26 -8.52
CA ALA A 207 -4.98 7.06 -9.07
C ALA A 207 -6.02 7.92 -8.33
N MET A 208 -6.00 7.92 -7.01
CA MET A 208 -6.91 8.75 -6.20
C MET A 208 -6.72 10.26 -6.42
N GLU A 209 -5.47 10.73 -6.55
CA GLU A 209 -5.19 12.13 -6.93
C GLU A 209 -5.77 12.47 -8.31
N THR A 210 -5.77 11.52 -9.25
CA THR A 210 -6.35 11.70 -10.58
C THR A 210 -7.88 11.82 -10.51
N ILE A 211 -8.52 10.99 -9.68
CA ILE A 211 -9.98 11.00 -9.51
C ILE A 211 -10.46 12.26 -8.79
N TRP A 212 -9.85 12.56 -7.63
CA TRP A 212 -10.35 13.54 -6.67
C TRP A 212 -9.66 14.91 -6.77
N GLY A 213 -8.60 15.01 -7.58
CA GLY A 213 -7.75 16.18 -7.69
C GLY A 213 -6.70 16.25 -6.57
N SER A 214 -5.79 17.23 -6.69
CA SER A 214 -4.78 17.52 -5.67
C SER A 214 -5.24 18.70 -4.80
N SER A 215 -5.15 18.56 -3.48
CA SER A 215 -5.35 19.66 -2.53
C SER A 215 -4.25 20.72 -2.66
N PRO A 216 -4.48 22.01 -2.39
CA PRO A 216 -3.40 22.97 -2.19
C PRO A 216 -2.40 22.54 -1.11
N HIS A 217 -2.83 21.74 -0.12
CA HIS A 217 -1.99 21.14 0.92
C HIS A 217 -1.10 19.99 0.41
N SER A 218 -1.41 19.40 -0.75
CA SER A 218 -0.53 18.42 -1.43
C SER A 218 0.83 19.02 -1.81
N LYS A 219 0.93 20.35 -1.97
CA LYS A 219 2.23 21.01 -2.17
C LYS A 219 3.15 20.89 -0.95
N LYS A 220 2.60 20.61 0.24
CA LYS A 220 3.33 20.36 1.50
C LYS A 220 3.54 18.85 1.74
N LEU A 221 2.59 18.00 1.35
CA LEU A 221 2.81 16.56 1.15
C LEU A 221 3.34 16.32 -0.27
N ALA A 222 4.55 16.78 -0.57
CA ALA A 222 5.09 16.65 -1.91
C ALA A 222 5.22 15.17 -2.33
N ILE A 223 4.19 14.64 -2.99
CA ILE A 223 4.14 13.31 -3.61
C ILE A 223 5.22 13.16 -4.70
N ASP A 224 6.00 14.20 -5.02
CA ASP A 224 7.14 14.08 -5.95
C ASP A 224 8.32 15.06 -5.68
N LYS A 225 8.50 15.61 -4.46
CA LYS A 225 9.73 16.37 -4.13
C LYS A 225 10.60 15.79 -3.01
N LEU A 226 10.12 14.82 -2.24
CA LEU A 226 10.86 14.32 -1.08
C LEU A 226 11.91 13.25 -1.39
N VAL A 227 11.97 12.73 -2.61
CA VAL A 227 12.94 11.69 -2.93
C VAL A 227 13.71 12.00 -4.21
N GLN A 228 14.24 13.22 -4.29
CA GLN A 228 15.39 13.53 -5.15
C GLN A 228 16.70 13.70 -4.39
N LYS A 229 16.69 13.79 -3.05
CA LYS A 229 17.96 13.80 -2.32
C LYS A 229 18.58 12.41 -2.47
N PRO A 230 19.71 12.27 -3.18
CA PRO A 230 20.35 10.97 -3.32
C PRO A 230 20.67 10.44 -1.94
N ILE A 231 20.46 9.15 -1.71
CA ILE A 231 20.99 8.48 -0.52
C ILE A 231 22.51 8.63 -0.58
N ARG A 232 23.09 9.33 0.40
CA ARG A 232 24.53 9.60 0.49
C ARG A 232 25.09 8.91 1.73
N PRO A 233 25.40 7.61 1.65
CA PRO A 233 26.02 6.92 2.77
C PRO A 233 27.45 7.42 2.99
N LYS A 234 27.85 7.46 4.25
CA LYS A 234 29.20 7.75 4.70
C LYS A 234 29.52 6.82 5.87
N ILE A 235 30.78 6.40 5.96
CA ILE A 235 31.25 5.74 7.18
C ILE A 235 31.51 6.83 8.21
N LEU A 236 30.97 6.66 9.41
CA LEU A 236 31.21 7.59 10.50
C LEU A 236 32.72 7.64 10.79
N GLY A 237 33.33 8.82 10.62
CA GLY A 237 34.77 9.04 10.85
C GLY A 237 35.70 8.81 9.64
N SER A 238 35.20 8.47 8.45
CA SER A 238 36.03 8.31 7.24
C SER A 238 35.59 9.20 6.07
N LYS A 239 36.56 9.64 5.25
CA LYS A 239 36.33 10.36 3.99
C LYS A 239 36.06 9.44 2.79
N LYS A 240 36.38 8.13 2.91
CA LYS A 240 36.16 7.11 1.87
C LYS A 240 35.24 6.01 2.41
N LEU A 241 34.29 5.56 1.59
CA LEU A 241 33.50 4.37 1.87
C LEU A 241 34.39 3.15 1.54
N GLY A 242 34.90 2.48 2.57
CA GLY A 242 35.75 1.30 2.45
C GLY A 242 35.48 0.33 3.60
N PHE A 243 35.35 -0.97 3.31
CA PHE A 243 35.27 -2.00 4.34
C PHE A 243 36.67 -2.59 4.54
N PRO A 244 37.12 -2.85 5.77
CA PRO A 244 38.42 -3.45 5.98
C PRO A 244 38.39 -4.91 5.50
N VAL A 245 39.51 -5.39 4.95
CA VAL A 245 39.70 -6.83 4.62
C VAL A 245 39.51 -7.71 5.87
N LYS A 246 39.79 -7.16 7.05
CA LYS A 246 39.55 -7.77 8.36
C LYS A 246 38.99 -6.72 9.33
N ALA A 247 37.72 -6.85 9.69
CA ALA A 247 37.06 -5.95 10.63
C ALA A 247 37.47 -6.27 12.07
N THR A 248 38.12 -5.30 12.73
CA THR A 248 38.45 -5.36 14.16
C THR A 248 37.34 -4.79 15.05
N SER A 249 36.45 -3.98 14.46
CA SER A 249 35.29 -3.34 15.07
C SER A 249 34.11 -3.32 14.10
N ASP A 250 32.92 -3.03 14.61
CA ASP A 250 31.73 -2.86 13.79
C ASP A 250 31.83 -1.57 12.97
N ILE A 251 31.17 -1.55 11.82
CA ILE A 251 31.22 -0.41 10.90
C ILE A 251 29.87 0.26 10.85
N ILE A 252 29.87 1.55 11.16
CA ILE A 252 28.67 2.38 11.15
C ILE A 252 28.65 3.17 9.86
N ILE A 253 27.61 2.93 9.05
CA ILE A 253 27.27 3.74 7.90
C ILE A 253 26.10 4.63 8.29
N ASN A 254 26.20 5.92 8.01
CA ASN A 254 25.12 6.87 8.17
C ASN A 254 24.87 7.64 6.89
N GLY A 255 23.73 8.31 6.82
CA GLY A 255 23.41 9.15 5.68
C GLY A 255 22.21 10.03 5.93
N LYS A 256 21.77 10.67 4.85
CA LYS A 256 20.49 11.39 4.80
C LYS A 256 19.58 10.76 3.76
N GLY A 257 18.29 10.75 4.07
CA GLY A 257 17.21 10.21 3.26
C GLY A 257 15.92 11.02 3.44
N ALA A 258 14.80 10.48 2.99
CA ALA A 258 13.49 11.02 3.36
C ALA A 258 13.26 10.79 4.86
N PRO A 259 12.61 11.70 5.60
CA PRO A 259 12.19 11.46 6.97
C PRO A 259 11.28 10.24 7.11
N ASP A 260 11.40 9.52 8.22
CA ASP A 260 10.53 8.40 8.63
C ASP A 260 10.36 7.30 7.55
N SER A 261 11.39 7.15 6.72
CA SER A 261 11.45 6.16 5.63
C SER A 261 12.10 4.86 6.09
N GLU A 262 11.64 3.75 5.55
CA GLU A 262 12.29 2.46 5.70
C GLU A 262 13.50 2.38 4.76
N LEU A 263 14.57 1.71 5.20
CA LEU A 263 15.81 1.53 4.46
C LEU A 263 16.13 0.04 4.39
N ASN A 264 16.06 -0.56 3.22
CA ASN A 264 16.48 -1.93 2.98
C ASN A 264 17.93 -1.96 2.47
N VAL A 265 18.77 -2.67 3.21
CA VAL A 265 20.23 -2.65 3.04
C VAL A 265 20.68 -3.97 2.45
N TYR A 266 21.46 -3.89 1.37
CA TYR A 266 21.98 -5.05 0.67
C TYR A 266 23.50 -4.98 0.62
N PHE A 267 24.13 -6.07 1.02
CA PHE A 267 25.57 -6.28 0.91
C PHE A 267 25.83 -7.42 -0.06
N GLN A 268 26.65 -7.18 -1.09
CA GLN A 268 26.87 -8.13 -2.19
C GLN A 268 25.55 -8.62 -2.81
N ASN A 269 24.60 -7.70 -3.02
CA ASN A 269 23.23 -7.97 -3.51
C ASN A 269 22.39 -8.93 -2.64
N LYS A 270 22.84 -9.26 -1.43
CA LYS A 270 22.05 -10.02 -0.45
C LYS A 270 21.49 -9.08 0.60
N PHE A 271 20.21 -9.24 0.91
CA PHE A 271 19.57 -8.49 1.98
C PHE A 271 20.32 -8.72 3.30
N TYR A 272 20.64 -7.62 3.98
CA TYR A 272 21.36 -7.62 5.25
C TYR A 272 20.44 -7.24 6.40
N GLN A 273 19.85 -6.05 6.35
CA GLN A 273 18.94 -5.56 7.38
C GLN A 273 18.02 -4.46 6.87
N THR A 274 17.00 -4.16 7.67
CA THR A 274 16.14 -2.98 7.53
C THR A 274 16.51 -1.97 8.61
N ALA A 275 16.56 -0.69 8.25
CA ALA A 275 16.70 0.44 9.16
C ALA A 275 15.59 1.46 8.89
N ASN A 276 15.45 2.46 9.76
CA ASN A 276 14.55 3.60 9.53
C ASN A 276 15.35 4.90 9.58
N SER A 277 14.96 5.88 8.79
CA SER A 277 15.41 7.25 8.99
C SER A 277 14.61 7.92 10.10
N ASN A 278 15.31 8.79 10.83
CA ASN A 278 14.74 9.67 11.83
C ASN A 278 13.84 10.75 11.16
N THR A 279 13.11 11.49 11.97
CA THR A 279 12.27 12.61 11.56
C THR A 279 13.04 13.75 10.87
N ASP A 280 14.34 13.86 11.12
CA ASP A 280 15.24 14.81 10.44
C ASP A 280 15.85 14.25 9.13
N GLY A 281 15.45 13.04 8.75
CA GLY A 281 15.94 12.30 7.59
C GLY A 281 17.33 11.68 7.76
N THR A 282 17.94 11.75 8.96
CA THR A 282 19.20 11.04 9.22
C THR A 282 18.94 9.56 9.48
N TRP A 283 19.89 8.71 9.12
CA TRP A 283 19.78 7.28 9.38
C TRP A 283 21.14 6.68 9.70
N MET A 284 21.13 5.50 10.35
CA MET A 284 22.33 4.78 10.74
C MET A 284 22.14 3.27 10.58
N ILE A 285 23.16 2.60 10.06
CA ILE A 285 23.24 1.16 9.80
C ILE A 285 24.56 0.66 10.39
N THR A 286 24.49 -0.37 11.23
CA THR A 286 25.69 -0.99 11.80
C THR A 286 25.95 -2.34 11.12
N PHE A 287 27.14 -2.51 10.57
CA PHE A 287 27.67 -3.77 10.06
C PHE A 287 28.50 -4.47 11.15
N ASP A 288 28.01 -5.62 11.61
CA ASP A 288 28.71 -6.43 12.60
C ASP A 288 30.04 -6.97 12.05
N LYS A 289 31.10 -6.88 12.85
CA LYS A 289 32.45 -7.32 12.45
C LYS A 289 32.54 -8.81 12.13
N LYS A 290 31.74 -9.67 12.76
CA LYS A 290 31.68 -11.11 12.45
C LYS A 290 31.01 -11.33 11.10
N PHE A 291 29.96 -10.57 10.77
CA PHE A 291 29.36 -10.59 9.44
C PHE A 291 30.40 -10.22 8.38
N LEU A 292 31.11 -9.10 8.57
CA LEU A 292 32.14 -8.63 7.63
C LEU A 292 33.28 -9.65 7.46
N ASN A 293 33.79 -10.20 8.55
CA ASN A 293 34.87 -11.21 8.52
C ASN A 293 34.46 -12.55 7.88
N LYS A 294 33.16 -12.82 7.71
CA LYS A 294 32.64 -14.01 7.01
C LYS A 294 32.46 -13.80 5.51
N GLN A 295 32.48 -12.57 5.01
CA GLN A 295 32.30 -12.31 3.58
C GLN A 295 33.59 -12.67 2.83
N ASN A 296 33.45 -13.35 1.68
CA ASN A 296 34.58 -13.74 0.85
C ASN A 296 35.40 -12.51 0.43
N LYS A 297 36.73 -12.61 0.51
CA LYS A 297 37.72 -11.54 0.27
C LYS A 297 37.89 -11.17 -1.21
N SER A 298 36.82 -11.18 -2.00
CA SER A 298 36.89 -10.70 -3.39
C SER A 298 37.03 -9.18 -3.41
N LEU A 299 37.97 -8.67 -4.19
CA LEU A 299 38.13 -7.24 -4.45
C LEU A 299 36.80 -6.65 -4.94
N GLY A 300 36.34 -5.59 -4.26
CA GLY A 300 35.10 -4.90 -4.55
C GLY A 300 33.90 -5.49 -3.81
N SER A 301 33.34 -4.72 -2.87
CA SER A 301 32.04 -5.02 -2.27
C SER A 301 30.97 -4.07 -2.80
N HIS A 302 29.78 -4.60 -3.08
CA HIS A 302 28.64 -3.80 -3.51
C HIS A 302 27.73 -3.52 -2.31
N LEU A 303 27.58 -2.24 -1.96
CA LEU A 303 26.55 -1.79 -1.05
C LEU A 303 25.41 -1.19 -1.87
N LYS A 304 24.20 -1.71 -1.68
CA LYS A 304 22.98 -1.12 -2.22
C LYS A 304 22.06 -0.79 -1.05
N ILE A 305 21.51 0.43 -1.05
CA ILE A 305 20.53 0.87 -0.07
C ILE A 305 19.28 1.28 -0.85
N GLU A 306 18.16 0.67 -0.50
CA GLU A 306 16.85 1.01 -0.99
C GLU A 306 16.14 1.83 0.09
N GLN A 307 15.80 3.08 -0.20
CA GLN A 307 14.94 3.85 0.67
C GLN A 307 13.50 3.70 0.19
N ILE A 308 12.63 3.30 1.09
CA ILE A 308 11.21 3.15 0.89
C ILE A 308 10.54 4.24 1.73
N ASP A 309 9.98 5.24 1.07
CA ASP A 309 9.24 6.28 1.81
C ASP A 309 7.95 5.72 2.42
N SER A 310 7.26 6.56 3.19
CA SER A 310 5.97 6.22 3.81
C SER A 310 4.87 5.82 2.81
N PHE A 311 5.11 6.03 1.51
CA PHE A 311 4.21 5.75 0.39
C PHE A 311 4.64 4.50 -0.41
N GLY A 312 5.73 3.83 -0.02
CA GLY A 312 6.25 2.65 -0.71
C GLY A 312 7.12 2.98 -1.93
N ASN A 313 7.42 4.25 -2.20
CA ASN A 313 8.31 4.60 -3.30
C ASN A 313 9.73 4.16 -2.99
N VAL A 314 10.31 3.35 -3.87
CA VAL A 314 11.67 2.85 -3.72
C VAL A 314 12.64 3.74 -4.48
N ILE A 315 13.62 4.31 -3.77
CA ILE A 315 14.80 4.92 -4.37
C ILE A 315 16.04 4.12 -4.02
N ASN A 316 16.78 3.78 -5.07
CA ASN A 316 18.06 3.13 -4.95
C ASN A 316 19.14 4.20 -4.80
N ALA A 317 20.02 4.03 -3.82
CA ALA A 317 21.40 4.45 -4.01
C ALA A 317 21.96 3.60 -5.16
N ASN A 318 22.58 4.22 -6.17
CA ASN A 318 23.40 3.46 -7.12
C ASN A 318 24.34 2.54 -6.34
N PRO A 319 24.60 1.30 -6.80
CA PRO A 319 25.50 0.40 -6.13
C PRO A 319 26.81 1.12 -5.84
N ILE A 320 27.15 1.26 -4.56
CA ILE A 320 28.38 1.93 -4.19
C ILE A 320 29.42 0.86 -4.10
N PHE A 321 30.43 1.00 -4.96
CA PHE A 321 31.63 0.22 -4.88
C PHE A 321 32.36 0.63 -3.62
N VAL A 322 32.52 -0.34 -2.73
CA VAL A 322 33.24 -0.17 -1.49
C VAL A 322 34.56 -0.89 -1.65
N ASP A 323 35.65 -0.13 -1.57
CA ASP A 323 36.99 -0.68 -1.59
C ASP A 323 37.21 -1.53 -0.34
N LEU A 324 37.89 -2.67 -0.51
CA LEU A 324 38.43 -3.40 0.62
C LEU A 324 39.79 -2.80 0.96
N ILE A 325 39.91 -2.17 2.14
CA ILE A 325 41.15 -1.52 2.61
C ILE A 325 41.88 -2.30 3.69
#